data_AF-A0AA42AW72-F1
#
_entry.id   AF-A0AA42AW72-F1
#
_cell.length_a   1.000
_cell.length_b   1.000
_cell.length_c   1.000
_cell.angle_alpha   90.00
_cell.angle_beta   90.00
_cell.angle_gamma   90.00
#
_symmetry.space_group_name_H-M   'P 1'
#
loop_
_entity.id
_entity.type
_entity.pdbx_description
1 polymer ?
#
loop_
_entity_poly.entity_id
_entity_poly.type
_entity_poly.pdbx_seq_one_letter_code
_entity_poly.pdbx_strand_id
1 'polypeptide(L)'
;TVFGELWRLKPLAPQKKSMWCREMEWLLSVSDSIVELIPSVQDFPGGGTFEVMKARPRSDLYVNLPALKKLDAMLLSMLESFRETEFWYVERGVIVAEGDGGGGDAYPLSSSNGRHSIRQEEKWWLPCPKVPHEGLSEDARKRLQQCRDCTNQILKAALAINSSVLCEMEIPSVYLDTLPKSGKSCLGDIIYRYITAEQSTQ
;
A
#
# COMPACT_ATOMS: atom_id res chain seq x y z
N THR A 1 4.35 -3.97 14.44
CA THR A 1 3.97 -3.23 13.21
C THR A 1 2.46 -3.04 13.20
N VAL A 2 1.94 -1.94 12.65
CA VAL A 2 0.50 -1.61 12.71
C VAL A 2 -0.36 -2.54 11.81
N PHE A 3 0.05 -2.69 10.54
CA PHE A 3 -0.74 -3.40 9.52
C PHE A 3 -0.33 -4.85 9.27
N GLY A 4 0.78 -5.34 9.86
CA GLY A 4 1.28 -6.70 9.62
C GLY A 4 0.30 -7.83 10.02
N GLU A 5 -0.63 -7.52 10.93
CA GLU A 5 -1.65 -8.44 11.44
C GLU A 5 -3.07 -8.08 10.93
N LEU A 6 -3.17 -7.23 9.91
CA LEU A 6 -4.46 -6.85 9.33
C LEU A 6 -4.96 -7.94 8.38
N TRP A 7 -5.40 -9.07 8.94
CA TRP A 7 -5.86 -10.23 8.16
C TRP A 7 -7.37 -10.30 7.99
N ARG A 8 -8.10 -9.34 8.58
CA ARG A 8 -9.55 -9.26 8.57
C ARG A 8 -9.97 -7.84 8.18
N LEU A 9 -10.99 -7.71 7.35
CA LEU A 9 -11.67 -6.44 7.13
C LEU A 9 -12.45 -6.07 8.38
N LYS A 10 -11.87 -5.19 9.19
CA LYS A 10 -12.45 -4.62 10.41
C LYS A 10 -11.75 -3.31 10.75
N PRO A 11 -12.34 -2.46 11.61
CA PRO A 11 -11.65 -1.28 12.12
C PRO A 11 -10.35 -1.64 12.81
N LEU A 12 -9.37 -0.75 12.71
CA LEU A 12 -8.19 -0.84 13.55
C LEU A 12 -8.57 -0.64 15.01
N ALA A 13 -7.91 -1.38 15.91
CA ALA A 13 -8.01 -1.12 17.34
C ALA A 13 -7.61 0.35 17.61
N PRO A 14 -8.35 1.09 18.46
CA PRO A 14 -8.08 2.51 18.71
C PRO A 14 -6.62 2.80 19.08
N GLN A 15 -6.00 1.90 19.86
CA GLN A 15 -4.59 1.98 20.24
C GLN A 15 -3.66 1.87 19.02
N LYS A 16 -3.91 0.91 18.12
CA LYS A 16 -3.12 0.74 16.88
C LYS A 16 -3.29 1.93 15.94
N LYS A 17 -4.49 2.49 15.83
CA LYS A 17 -4.77 3.71 15.05
C LYS A 17 -4.04 4.93 15.61
N SER A 18 -4.11 5.15 16.92
CA SER A 18 -3.41 6.26 17.59
C SER A 18 -1.89 6.10 17.47
N MET A 19 -1.38 4.89 17.64
CA MET A 19 0.04 4.57 17.45
C MET A 19 0.51 4.89 16.03
N TRP A 20 -0.25 4.48 15.00
CA TRP A 20 0.03 4.80 13.60
C TRP A 20 0.11 6.31 13.34
N CYS A 21 -0.91 7.07 13.77
CA CYS A 21 -0.93 8.51 13.56
C CYS A 21 0.27 9.20 14.20
N ARG A 22 0.61 8.83 15.45
CA ARG A 22 1.76 9.40 16.18
C ARG A 22 3.10 9.04 15.54
N GLU A 23 3.30 7.78 15.20
CA GLU A 23 4.57 7.32 14.61
C GLU A 23 4.78 7.91 13.22
N MET A 24 3.75 7.99 12.40
CA MET A 24 3.83 8.64 11.09
C MET A 24 4.08 10.15 11.23
N GLU A 25 3.47 10.82 12.20
CA GLU A 25 3.77 12.23 12.49
C GLU A 25 5.26 12.43 12.82
N TRP A 26 5.84 11.58 13.66
CA TRP A 26 7.27 11.64 14.00
C TRP A 26 8.17 11.38 12.81
N LEU A 27 7.90 10.31 12.04
CA LEU A 27 8.69 9.97 10.85
C LEU A 27 8.64 11.08 9.79
N LEU A 28 7.50 11.74 9.65
CA LEU A 28 7.30 12.80 8.65
C LEU A 28 7.77 14.18 9.14
N SER A 29 8.03 14.38 10.43
CA SER A 29 8.43 15.68 10.99
C SER A 29 9.67 16.29 10.33
N VAL A 30 10.61 15.45 9.86
CA VAL A 30 11.80 15.92 9.15
C VAL A 30 11.46 16.70 7.87
N SER A 31 10.33 16.35 7.21
CA SER A 31 9.92 17.00 5.97
C SER A 31 9.57 18.48 6.13
N ASP A 32 9.15 18.89 7.34
CA ASP A 32 8.84 20.30 7.64
C ASP A 32 10.09 21.18 7.62
N SER A 33 11.28 20.57 7.77
CA SER A 33 12.58 21.25 7.73
C SER A 33 13.25 21.22 6.35
N ILE A 34 12.70 20.49 5.38
CA ILE A 34 13.27 20.38 4.02
C ILE A 34 12.69 21.50 3.16
N VAL A 35 13.49 22.56 2.95
CA VAL A 35 13.06 23.79 2.30
C VAL A 35 13.94 24.19 1.11
N GLU A 36 13.32 24.88 0.15
CA GLU A 36 13.98 25.66 -0.89
C GLU A 36 13.99 27.14 -0.47
N LEU A 37 15.11 27.82 -0.70
CA LEU A 37 15.20 29.28 -0.53
C LEU A 37 14.82 29.95 -1.84
N ILE A 38 13.79 30.79 -1.80
CA ILE A 38 13.23 31.44 -2.98
C ILE A 38 13.31 32.95 -2.79
N PRO A 39 13.77 33.71 -3.80
CA PRO A 39 13.78 35.17 -3.72
C PRO A 39 12.36 35.71 -3.58
N SER A 40 12.20 36.71 -2.71
CA SER A 40 10.93 37.33 -2.39
C SER A 40 11.15 38.81 -2.05
N VAL A 41 10.12 39.63 -2.22
CA VAL A 41 10.16 41.05 -1.86
C VAL A 41 9.26 41.24 -0.64
N GLN A 42 9.77 41.89 0.40
CA GLN A 42 9.02 42.19 1.61
C GLN A 42 8.97 43.71 1.86
N ASP A 43 7.80 44.17 2.30
CA ASP A 43 7.57 45.56 2.67
C ASP A 43 8.08 45.82 4.09
N PHE A 44 8.80 46.92 4.28
CA PHE A 44 9.29 47.32 5.60
C PHE A 44 8.38 48.39 6.23
N PRO A 45 8.06 48.30 7.54
CA PRO A 45 7.31 49.33 8.24
C PRO A 45 8.15 50.61 8.31
N GLY A 46 7.92 51.53 7.37
CA GLY A 46 8.74 52.71 7.13
C GLY A 46 8.74 53.17 5.67
N GLY A 47 8.24 52.33 4.76
CA GLY A 47 8.22 52.60 3.31
C GLY A 47 9.46 52.02 2.64
N GLY A 48 9.26 51.39 1.48
CA GLY A 48 10.31 50.68 0.73
C GLY A 48 10.16 49.16 0.78
N THR A 49 10.76 48.51 -0.22
CA THR A 49 10.76 47.07 -0.42
C THR A 49 12.19 46.53 -0.31
N PHE A 50 12.35 45.36 0.32
CA PHE A 50 13.63 44.66 0.39
C PHE A 50 13.53 43.29 -0.27
N GLU A 51 14.54 42.95 -1.07
CA GLU A 51 14.73 41.59 -1.57
C GLU A 51 15.28 40.71 -0.46
N VAL A 52 14.59 39.60 -0.21
CA VAL A 52 14.88 38.66 0.88
C VAL A 52 14.68 37.24 0.38
N MET A 53 15.43 36.30 0.96
CA MET A 53 15.21 34.88 0.71
C MET A 53 14.14 34.35 1.68
N LYS A 54 13.10 33.71 1.13
CA LYS A 54 12.06 33.05 1.92
C LYS A 54 12.22 31.54 1.81
N ALA A 55 12.19 30.86 2.95
CA ALA A 55 12.10 29.42 2.99
C ALA A 55 10.68 28.96 2.62
N ARG A 56 10.58 28.03 1.68
CA ARG A 56 9.35 27.30 1.32
C ARG A 56 9.64 25.81 1.37
N PRO A 57 8.70 24.94 1.80
CA PRO A 57 8.87 23.50 1.64
C PRO A 57 9.27 23.13 0.21
N ARG A 58 10.16 22.15 0.08
CA ARG A 58 10.62 21.66 -1.23
C ARG A 58 9.41 21.26 -2.07
N SER A 59 9.47 21.58 -3.36
CA SER A 59 8.30 21.54 -4.26
C SER A 59 7.64 20.16 -4.35
N ASP A 60 8.43 19.09 -4.44
CA ASP A 60 7.98 17.69 -4.42
C ASP A 60 7.24 17.34 -3.11
N LEU A 61 7.79 17.74 -1.96
CA LEU A 61 7.19 17.48 -0.64
C LEU A 61 5.89 18.27 -0.45
N TYR A 62 5.88 19.53 -0.91
CA TYR A 62 4.71 20.39 -0.82
C TYR A 62 3.48 19.80 -1.52
N VAL A 63 3.69 19.10 -2.65
CA VAL A 63 2.61 18.47 -3.42
C VAL A 63 2.32 17.04 -2.93
N ASN A 64 3.35 16.21 -2.83
CA ASN A 64 3.18 14.77 -2.62
C ASN A 64 2.79 14.41 -1.19
N LEU A 65 3.33 15.12 -0.19
CA LEU A 65 3.11 14.75 1.21
C LEU A 65 1.65 14.95 1.67
N PRO A 66 0.97 16.08 1.37
CA PRO A 66 -0.46 16.23 1.66
C PRO A 66 -1.33 15.20 0.91
N ALA A 67 -0.97 14.86 -0.33
CA ALA A 67 -1.67 13.84 -1.11
C ALA A 67 -1.57 12.47 -0.43
N LEU A 68 -0.38 12.06 -0.02
CA LEU A 68 -0.17 10.80 0.72
C LEU A 68 -0.91 10.77 2.06
N LYS A 69 -0.89 11.86 2.84
CA LYS A 69 -1.66 11.97 4.09
C LYS A 69 -3.16 11.81 3.84
N LYS A 70 -3.68 12.35 2.73
CA LYS A 70 -5.09 12.18 2.34
C LYS A 70 -5.41 10.73 1.98
N LEU A 71 -4.53 10.06 1.24
CA LEU A 71 -4.69 8.64 0.90
C LEU A 71 -4.68 7.74 2.15
N ASP A 72 -3.80 8.02 3.11
CA ASP A 72 -3.76 7.32 4.41
C ASP A 72 -5.08 7.48 5.18
N ALA A 73 -5.57 8.72 5.31
CA ALA A 73 -6.85 9.00 5.97
C ALA A 73 -8.02 8.29 5.28
N MET A 74 -8.02 8.22 3.95
CA MET A 74 -9.03 7.46 3.19
C MET A 74 -8.98 5.97 3.54
N LEU A 75 -7.80 5.34 3.56
CA LEU A 75 -7.66 3.93 3.94
C LEU A 75 -8.14 3.65 5.37
N LEU A 76 -7.75 4.50 6.32
CA LEU A 76 -8.20 4.38 7.72
C LEU A 76 -9.72 4.50 7.83
N SER A 77 -10.33 5.44 7.11
CA SER A 77 -11.79 5.60 7.06
C SER A 77 -12.50 4.42 6.43
N MET A 78 -11.91 3.80 5.40
CA MET A 78 -12.47 2.59 4.77
C MET A 78 -12.44 1.41 5.75
N LEU A 79 -11.33 1.21 6.48
CA LEU A 79 -11.25 0.18 7.51
C LEU A 79 -12.28 0.41 8.62
N GLU A 80 -12.47 1.67 9.03
CA GLU A 80 -13.47 2.06 10.03
C GLU A 80 -14.92 1.70 9.64
N SER A 81 -15.21 1.62 8.35
CA SER A 81 -16.56 1.28 7.85
C SER A 81 -16.95 -0.19 8.05
N PHE A 82 -15.99 -1.09 8.31
CA PHE A 82 -16.22 -2.53 8.47
C PHE A 82 -16.63 -2.96 9.89
N ARG A 83 -17.49 -2.19 10.57
CA ARG A 83 -17.98 -2.50 11.93
C ARG A 83 -19.07 -3.56 11.94
N GLU A 84 -20.04 -3.42 11.03
CA GLU A 84 -21.21 -4.28 10.92
C GLU A 84 -21.17 -4.95 9.55
N THR A 85 -20.68 -6.20 9.50
CA THR A 85 -20.47 -6.95 8.26
C THR A 85 -21.33 -8.19 8.24
N GLU A 86 -21.96 -8.48 7.11
CA GLU A 86 -22.69 -9.73 6.89
C GLU A 86 -21.77 -10.95 6.72
N PHE A 87 -20.47 -10.71 6.51
CA PHE A 87 -19.43 -11.74 6.46
C PHE A 87 -18.64 -11.80 7.77
N TRP A 88 -18.03 -12.94 8.05
CA TRP A 88 -17.15 -13.15 9.21
C TRP A 88 -15.93 -13.97 8.81
N TYR A 89 -14.97 -14.10 9.74
CA TYR A 89 -13.74 -14.86 9.52
C TYR A 89 -13.67 -16.04 10.48
N VAL A 90 -13.27 -17.20 9.96
CA VAL A 90 -13.01 -18.41 10.75
C VAL A 90 -11.52 -18.70 10.73
N GLU A 91 -10.96 -19.05 11.89
CA GLU A 91 -9.56 -19.45 11.99
C GLU A 91 -9.37 -20.81 11.33
N ARG A 92 -8.34 -20.90 10.49
CA ARG A 92 -7.95 -22.17 9.89
C ARG A 92 -7.11 -22.89 10.93
N GLY A 93 -7.71 -23.85 11.65
CA GLY A 93 -7.01 -24.62 12.67
C GLY A 93 -5.74 -25.25 12.09
N VAL A 94 -4.62 -25.10 12.77
CA VAL A 94 -3.41 -25.86 12.47
C VAL A 94 -3.70 -27.30 12.86
N ILE A 95 -3.77 -28.20 11.88
CA ILE A 95 -3.74 -29.64 12.16
C ILE A 95 -2.31 -29.94 12.59
N VAL A 96 -2.03 -29.83 13.89
CA VAL A 96 -0.87 -30.48 14.47
C VAL A 96 -1.24 -31.95 14.52
N ALA A 97 -0.64 -32.75 13.64
CA ALA A 97 -0.66 -34.19 13.76
C ALA A 97 0.14 -34.55 15.02
N GLU A 98 -0.52 -34.55 16.18
CA GLU A 98 0.03 -35.23 17.34
C GLU A 98 -0.06 -36.74 17.08
N GLY A 99 1.10 -37.37 17.13
CA GLY A 99 1.25 -38.80 17.04
C GLY A 99 0.66 -39.49 18.27
N ASP A 100 -0.08 -40.54 17.96
CA ASP A 100 -0.24 -41.78 18.73
C ASP A 100 -1.01 -41.73 20.07
N GLY A 101 -2.12 -42.46 20.10
CA GLY A 101 -2.67 -43.05 21.32
C GLY A 101 -4.10 -42.64 21.70
N GLY A 102 -5.06 -43.52 21.38
CA GLY A 102 -6.26 -43.73 22.22
C GLY A 102 -7.56 -43.11 21.70
N GLY A 103 -8.52 -43.98 21.38
CA GLY A 103 -9.83 -43.61 20.84
C GLY A 103 -10.71 -42.78 21.76
N GLY A 104 -11.59 -41.99 21.11
CA GLY A 104 -12.64 -41.22 21.76
C GLY A 104 -13.14 -40.14 20.80
N ASP A 105 -14.15 -40.49 19.99
CA ASP A 105 -15.05 -39.60 19.26
C ASP A 105 -14.39 -38.42 18.53
N ALA A 106 -13.73 -38.74 17.42
CA ALA A 106 -13.44 -37.76 16.38
C ALA A 106 -14.76 -37.29 15.74
N TYR A 107 -15.36 -36.26 16.31
CA TYR A 107 -16.33 -35.43 15.59
C TYR A 107 -15.67 -35.05 14.26
N PRO A 108 -16.24 -35.36 13.09
CA PRO A 108 -15.75 -34.79 11.86
C PRO A 108 -16.04 -33.29 11.95
N LEU A 109 -15.06 -32.51 12.38
CA LEU A 109 -15.08 -31.06 12.26
C LEU A 109 -15.34 -30.77 10.80
N SER A 110 -16.57 -30.37 10.54
CA SER A 110 -17.19 -30.25 9.24
C SER A 110 -16.20 -29.69 8.22
N SER A 111 -15.70 -30.58 7.37
CA SER A 111 -15.21 -30.24 6.04
C SER A 111 -16.42 -29.73 5.26
N SER A 112 -16.86 -28.52 5.62
CA SER A 112 -18.05 -27.88 5.08
C SER A 112 -17.69 -27.33 3.71
N ASN A 113 -17.86 -28.20 2.71
CA ASN A 113 -18.39 -27.91 1.37
C ASN A 113 -18.37 -26.45 0.92
N GLY A 114 -17.18 -25.92 0.70
CA GLY A 114 -16.98 -24.73 -0.11
C GLY A 114 -15.64 -24.88 -0.77
N ARG A 115 -15.61 -25.08 -2.09
CA ARG A 115 -14.38 -25.22 -2.87
C ARG A 115 -13.34 -24.23 -2.36
N HIS A 116 -12.23 -24.73 -1.80
CA HIS A 116 -11.10 -23.88 -1.52
C HIS A 116 -10.70 -23.25 -2.85
N SER A 117 -10.88 -21.94 -2.98
CA SER A 117 -10.35 -21.23 -4.14
C SER A 117 -8.84 -21.48 -4.14
N ILE A 118 -8.24 -21.78 -5.28
CA ILE A 118 -6.78 -21.95 -5.44
C ILE A 118 -6.02 -20.77 -4.78
N ARG A 119 -6.60 -19.56 -4.82
CA ARG A 119 -6.06 -18.35 -4.16
C ARG A 119 -5.98 -18.44 -2.62
N GLN A 120 -6.75 -19.32 -1.98
CA GLN A 120 -6.77 -19.53 -0.53
C GLN A 120 -5.79 -20.62 -0.07
N GLU A 121 -5.24 -21.43 -0.97
CA GLU A 121 -4.21 -22.43 -0.64
C GLU A 121 -2.83 -21.77 -0.48
N GLU A 122 -2.49 -20.81 -1.33
CA GLU A 122 -1.22 -20.07 -1.28
C GLU A 122 -1.03 -19.24 0.00
N LYS A 123 -2.11 -18.85 0.67
CA LYS A 123 -2.09 -18.03 1.89
C LYS A 123 -2.76 -18.76 3.05
N TRP A 124 -2.32 -20.00 3.30
CA TRP A 124 -2.89 -20.89 4.32
C TRP A 124 -2.90 -20.29 5.73
N TRP A 125 -2.01 -19.33 6.02
CA TRP A 125 -1.95 -18.60 7.29
C TRP A 125 -3.03 -17.51 7.47
N LEU A 126 -3.81 -17.19 6.43
CA LEU A 126 -4.89 -16.20 6.54
C LEU A 126 -6.21 -16.82 7.02
N PRO A 127 -6.99 -16.13 7.88
CA PRO A 127 -8.34 -16.55 8.25
C PRO A 127 -9.25 -16.68 7.03
N CYS A 128 -10.12 -17.68 7.03
CA CYS A 128 -11.06 -17.92 5.93
C CYS A 128 -12.30 -17.02 6.07
N PRO A 129 -12.61 -16.16 5.09
CA PRO A 129 -13.87 -15.42 5.09
C PRO A 129 -15.04 -16.37 4.81
N LYS A 130 -16.14 -16.18 5.52
CA LYS A 130 -17.42 -16.89 5.36
C LYS A 130 -18.54 -15.86 5.19
N VAL A 131 -19.58 -16.26 4.48
CA VAL A 131 -20.78 -15.46 4.19
C VAL A 131 -22.02 -16.30 4.54
N PRO A 132 -23.21 -15.70 4.70
CA PRO A 132 -24.45 -16.44 4.93
C PRO A 132 -24.73 -17.43 3.78
N HIS A 133 -25.50 -18.49 4.05
CA HIS A 133 -25.84 -19.49 3.03
C HIS A 133 -26.59 -18.89 1.82
N GLU A 134 -27.44 -17.90 2.08
CA GLU A 134 -28.16 -17.14 1.05
C GLU A 134 -27.29 -16.11 0.31
N GLY A 135 -26.02 -15.98 0.70
CA GLY A 135 -25.08 -14.97 0.21
C GLY A 135 -25.21 -13.64 0.93
N LEU A 136 -24.43 -12.65 0.44
CA LEU A 136 -24.48 -11.28 0.92
C LEU A 136 -25.65 -10.52 0.27
N SER A 137 -26.23 -9.59 1.00
CA SER A 137 -27.21 -8.64 0.48
C SER A 137 -26.62 -7.84 -0.71
N GLU A 138 -27.50 -7.36 -1.58
CA GLU A 138 -27.10 -6.53 -2.72
C GLU A 138 -26.39 -5.24 -2.25
N ASP A 139 -26.82 -4.67 -1.13
CA ASP A 139 -26.19 -3.48 -0.56
C ASP A 139 -24.80 -3.78 -0.01
N ALA A 140 -24.61 -4.89 0.72
CA ALA A 140 -23.29 -5.30 1.21
C ALA A 140 -22.33 -5.59 0.04
N ARG A 141 -22.81 -6.26 -1.02
CA ARG A 141 -22.02 -6.53 -2.23
C ARG A 141 -21.61 -5.24 -2.93
N LYS A 142 -22.54 -4.30 -3.12
CA LYS A 142 -22.25 -2.98 -3.72
C LYS A 142 -21.23 -2.20 -2.89
N ARG A 143 -21.39 -2.17 -1.57
CA ARG A 143 -20.43 -1.51 -0.66
C ARG A 143 -19.04 -2.13 -0.75
N LEU A 144 -18.93 -3.46 -0.76
CA LEU A 144 -17.65 -4.16 -0.92
C LEU A 144 -16.99 -3.85 -2.27
N GLN A 145 -17.78 -3.80 -3.35
CA GLN A 145 -17.27 -3.46 -4.68
C GLN A 145 -16.77 -2.02 -4.74
N GLN A 146 -17.55 -1.07 -4.21
CA GLN A 146 -17.13 0.34 -4.09
C GLN A 146 -15.85 0.48 -3.25
N CYS A 147 -15.75 -0.23 -2.14
CA CYS A 147 -14.56 -0.27 -1.31
C CYS A 147 -13.35 -0.79 -2.12
N ARG A 148 -13.51 -1.91 -2.83
CA ARG A 148 -12.45 -2.48 -3.68
C ARG A 148 -11.97 -1.47 -4.72
N ASP A 149 -12.90 -0.83 -5.42
CA ASP A 149 -12.56 0.09 -6.50
C ASP A 149 -11.89 1.36 -5.96
N CYS A 150 -12.37 1.89 -4.84
CA CYS A 150 -11.73 3.00 -4.14
C CYS A 150 -10.31 2.63 -3.67
N THR A 151 -10.10 1.46 -3.05
CA THR A 151 -8.76 1.02 -2.62
C THR A 151 -7.81 0.84 -3.80
N ASN A 152 -8.30 0.36 -4.94
CA ASN A 152 -7.50 0.29 -6.16
C ASN A 152 -7.09 1.66 -6.68
N GLN A 153 -7.96 2.68 -6.58
CA GLN A 153 -7.58 4.04 -6.96
C GLN A 153 -6.56 4.65 -5.99
N ILE A 154 -6.71 4.39 -4.69
CA ILE A 154 -5.70 4.79 -3.69
C ILE A 154 -4.35 4.14 -4.01
N LEU A 155 -4.33 2.83 -4.31
CA LEU A 155 -3.12 2.12 -4.69
C LEU A 155 -2.47 2.72 -5.95
N LYS A 156 -3.26 3.00 -6.99
CA LYS A 156 -2.75 3.64 -8.22
C LYS A 156 -2.15 5.01 -7.94
N ALA A 157 -2.82 5.84 -7.14
CA ALA A 157 -2.32 7.16 -6.79
C ALA A 157 -1.01 7.08 -5.99
N ALA A 158 -0.93 6.19 -5.00
CA ALA A 158 0.29 5.95 -4.22
C ALA A 158 1.43 5.43 -5.10
N LEU A 159 1.17 4.48 -6.00
CA LEU A 159 2.16 3.95 -6.93
C LEU A 159 2.64 5.01 -7.94
N ALA A 160 1.75 5.90 -8.40
CA ALA A 160 2.13 6.99 -9.28
C ALA A 160 3.12 7.95 -8.59
N ILE A 161 2.84 8.34 -7.33
CA ILE A 161 3.76 9.16 -6.53
C ILE A 161 5.09 8.43 -6.32
N ASN A 162 5.04 7.15 -5.91
CA ASN A 162 6.23 6.33 -5.71
C ASN A 162 7.08 6.24 -6.98
N SER A 163 6.45 6.03 -8.14
CA SER A 163 7.15 5.99 -9.42
C SER A 163 7.76 7.34 -9.79
N SER A 164 7.06 8.46 -9.55
CA SER A 164 7.59 9.80 -9.83
C SER A 164 8.84 10.08 -9.00
N VAL A 165 8.79 9.80 -7.69
CA VAL A 165 9.92 10.01 -6.79
C VAL A 165 11.10 9.12 -7.20
N LEU A 166 10.89 7.85 -7.52
CA LEU A 166 11.95 6.96 -7.98
C LEU A 166 12.61 7.43 -9.28
N CYS A 167 11.86 8.03 -10.20
CA CYS A 167 12.41 8.59 -11.44
C CYS A 167 13.27 9.84 -11.23
N GLU A 168 13.02 10.60 -10.15
CA GLU A 168 13.78 11.80 -9.79
C GLU A 168 15.01 11.50 -8.92
N MET A 169 15.13 10.28 -8.39
CA MET A 169 16.28 9.87 -7.60
C MET A 169 17.53 9.69 -8.46
N GLU A 170 18.67 10.16 -7.95
CA GLU A 170 19.96 9.94 -8.59
C GLU A 170 20.30 8.45 -8.66
N ILE A 171 20.85 8.02 -9.80
CA ILE A 171 21.29 6.64 -10.00
C ILE A 171 22.57 6.42 -9.19
N PRO A 172 22.61 5.46 -8.25
CA PRO A 172 23.80 5.21 -7.44
C PRO A 172 25.01 4.84 -8.32
N SER A 173 26.19 5.40 -8.04
CA SER A 173 27.42 5.10 -8.79
C SER A 173 27.74 3.60 -8.80
N VAL A 174 27.50 2.91 -7.68
CA VAL A 174 27.69 1.46 -7.56
C VAL A 174 26.85 0.69 -8.59
N TYR A 175 25.65 1.16 -8.92
CA TYR A 175 24.84 0.56 -9.98
C TYR A 175 25.50 0.77 -11.35
N LEU A 176 25.97 1.99 -11.63
CA LEU A 176 26.67 2.32 -12.87
C LEU A 176 27.94 1.48 -13.06
N ASP A 177 28.70 1.28 -11.99
CA ASP A 177 29.95 0.49 -11.99
C ASP A 177 29.69 -1.00 -12.31
N THR A 178 28.49 -1.49 -12.00
CA THR A 178 28.07 -2.87 -12.30
C THR A 178 27.48 -3.05 -13.71
N LEU A 179 27.29 -1.96 -14.47
CA LEU A 179 26.66 -2.05 -15.78
C LEU A 179 27.51 -2.89 -16.75
N PRO A 180 26.88 -3.78 -17.54
CA PRO A 180 27.56 -4.46 -18.63
C PRO A 180 28.15 -3.47 -19.62
N LYS A 181 29.29 -3.84 -20.23
CA LYS A 181 30.03 -2.98 -21.19
C LYS A 181 29.24 -2.57 -22.44
N SER A 182 28.12 -3.21 -22.73
CA SER A 182 27.28 -2.89 -23.87
C SER A 182 25.80 -3.19 -23.59
N GLY A 183 24.90 -2.47 -24.27
CA GLY A 183 23.45 -2.73 -24.20
C GLY A 183 23.08 -4.14 -24.65
N LYS A 184 23.84 -4.71 -25.59
CA LYS A 184 23.68 -6.11 -26.03
C LYS A 184 23.98 -7.10 -24.91
N SER A 185 25.03 -6.86 -24.11
CA SER A 185 25.36 -7.70 -22.94
C SER A 185 24.32 -7.58 -21.82
N CYS A 186 23.63 -6.43 -21.73
CA CYS A 186 22.55 -6.21 -20.75
C CYS A 186 21.24 -6.89 -21.18
N LEU A 187 20.83 -6.72 -22.44
CA LEU A 187 19.54 -7.20 -22.96
C LEU A 187 19.59 -8.65 -23.46
N GLY A 188 20.76 -9.16 -23.81
CA GLY A 188 20.93 -10.45 -24.50
C GLY A 188 20.61 -10.37 -26.00
N ASP A 189 21.05 -11.39 -26.75
CA ASP A 189 20.98 -11.41 -28.23
C ASP A 189 19.57 -11.30 -28.82
N ILE A 190 18.57 -11.85 -28.13
CA ILE A 190 17.19 -11.93 -28.64
C ILE A 190 16.51 -10.57 -28.53
N ILE A 191 16.52 -9.97 -27.33
CA ILE A 191 15.87 -8.69 -27.07
C ILE A 191 16.60 -7.57 -27.82
N TYR A 192 17.94 -7.57 -27.82
CA TYR A 192 18.72 -6.56 -28.53
C TYR A 192 18.41 -6.54 -30.03
N ARG A 193 18.27 -7.72 -30.68
CA ARG A 193 17.88 -7.79 -32.10
C ARG A 193 16.45 -7.32 -32.35
N TYR A 194 15.53 -7.63 -31.44
CA TYR A 194 14.13 -7.21 -31.59
C TYR A 194 13.97 -5.69 -31.50
N ILE A 195 14.66 -5.04 -30.55
CA ILE A 195 14.57 -3.58 -30.34
C ILE A 195 15.33 -2.81 -31.45
N THR A 196 16.40 -3.37 -31.99
CA THR A 196 17.21 -2.71 -33.04
C THR A 196 16.77 -3.03 -34.46
N ALA A 197 15.83 -3.96 -34.66
CA ALA A 197 15.20 -4.15 -35.96
C ALA A 197 14.34 -2.92 -36.31
N GLU A 198 14.47 -2.39 -37.53
CA GLU A 198 13.74 -1.21 -38.05
C GLU A 198 12.20 -1.38 -38.13
N GLN A 199 11.63 -2.38 -37.47
CA GLN A 199 10.19 -2.64 -37.40
C GLN A 199 9.60 -2.34 -36.01
N SER A 200 10.02 -1.24 -35.39
CA SER A 200 9.25 -0.66 -34.29
C SER A 200 7.95 -0.07 -34.87
N THR A 201 6.92 -0.91 -34.93
CA THR A 201 5.48 -0.61 -35.09
C THR A 201 5.12 0.84 -35.43
N GLN A 202 4.67 1.03 -36.67
CA GLN A 202 3.77 2.13 -37.05
C GLN A 202 2.43 2.02 -36.33
#